data_AF-A0A6N2ZVG9-F1
#
_entry.id   AF-A0A6N2ZVG9-F1
#
_cell.length_a   1.000
_cell.length_b   1.000
_cell.length_c   1.000
_cell.angle_alpha   90.00
_cell.angle_beta   90.00
_cell.angle_gamma   90.00
#
_symmetry.space_group_name_H-M   'P 1'
#
loop_
_entity.id
_entity.type
_entity.pdbx_description
1 polymer ?
#
loop_
_entity_poly.entity_id
_entity_poly.type
_entity_poly.pdbx_seq_one_letter_code
_entity_poly.pdbx_strand_id
1 'polypeptide(L)'
;MKQKGLRVVVAGCMLAAITAVAQAEPVESVTVSLSGSRQPLPPVLAKRMTAAVQTAADKLYVGADTDAVAAGHATYQKVTTDIIDRILYGYTVESLEITPGVNSRLDVRLRPYGQTIQAVDVSVEYGNLTPVAQELVARDVAFVEPRIEQILLGAPLDSLDWATAVTSQLVRNELEGALPEFIPQVDIIPGVQTKVKVYLIPQGTVVRHGSTEISSNTLPSTVFYATKRYYDEYLVGLEGVPVAFVARHENDLLSFIQQGLDNSRASQRFGISMKPTLQLGTDLLLKIQVDSSRYIVRAEGYLDMGTETDHNVGIKLFTGIKQGKGDWYLETNFFPDDYKWAFYPSYAYHFTQDTTLAYQYNLSDKYSRVWLRQDIGSRWHVRAQRDFEIKRNEFGLAYDLNNYLTLEYVVNDDDNWLRLIGYI
;
A
#
# COMPACT_ATOMS: atom_id res chain seq x y z
N MET A 1 -75.85 84.64 -49.74
CA MET A 1 -76.48 83.75 -48.72
C MET A 1 -75.68 83.84 -47.43
N LYS A 2 -76.36 84.27 -46.33
CA LYS A 2 -76.11 84.15 -44.86
C LYS A 2 -74.65 84.07 -44.34
N GLN A 3 -74.13 85.10 -43.63
CA GLN A 3 -74.10 85.29 -42.14
C GLN A 3 -73.31 84.19 -41.39
N LYS A 4 -72.47 84.37 -40.36
CA LYS A 4 -72.06 85.48 -39.46
C LYS A 4 -70.98 84.88 -38.50
N GLY A 5 -70.16 85.74 -37.85
CA GLY A 5 -69.61 85.54 -36.49
C GLY A 5 -68.17 84.99 -36.43
N LEU A 6 -67.13 85.69 -35.95
CA LEU A 6 -66.82 86.36 -34.66
C LEU A 6 -66.06 85.44 -33.66
N ARG A 7 -64.91 85.96 -33.18
CA ARG A 7 -64.19 85.71 -31.89
C ARG A 7 -62.81 84.99 -31.94
N VAL A 8 -61.78 85.83 -31.89
CA VAL A 8 -60.65 85.92 -30.92
C VAL A 8 -60.49 84.78 -29.89
N VAL A 9 -59.26 84.29 -29.70
CA VAL A 9 -58.41 84.35 -28.48
C VAL A 9 -57.37 83.21 -28.42
N VAL A 10 -56.16 83.62 -28.07
CA VAL A 10 -54.92 82.93 -27.69
C VAL A 10 -55.11 81.71 -26.76
N ALA A 11 -54.31 80.67 -26.95
CA ALA A 11 -53.96 79.71 -25.91
C ALA A 11 -52.48 79.27 -26.07
N GLY A 12 -51.63 79.75 -25.17
CA GLY A 12 -50.36 79.12 -24.84
C GLY A 12 -50.51 78.30 -23.57
N CYS A 13 -49.75 77.20 -23.49
CA CYS A 13 -49.38 76.34 -22.35
C CYS A 13 -48.73 75.11 -23.03
N MET A 14 -47.68 74.43 -22.57
CA MET A 14 -46.84 74.45 -21.38
C MET A 14 -45.78 73.37 -21.70
N LEU A 15 -44.48 73.67 -21.64
CA LEU A 15 -43.45 72.60 -21.67
C LEU A 15 -43.51 71.85 -20.33
N ALA A 16 -43.93 70.59 -20.34
CA ALA A 16 -43.73 69.69 -19.21
C ALA A 16 -42.33 69.07 -19.33
N ALA A 17 -41.44 69.44 -18.41
CA ALA A 17 -40.19 68.72 -18.19
C ALA A 17 -40.52 67.37 -17.53
N ILE A 18 -40.37 66.29 -18.29
CA ILE A 18 -40.42 64.93 -17.76
C ILE A 18 -39.04 64.64 -17.19
N THR A 19 -38.91 64.66 -15.86
CA THR A 19 -37.76 64.06 -15.17
C THR A 19 -37.91 62.54 -15.27
N ALA A 20 -37.10 61.92 -16.12
CA ALA A 20 -36.95 60.46 -16.13
C ALA A 20 -36.36 60.03 -14.78
N VAL A 21 -37.13 59.27 -14.01
CA VAL A 21 -36.62 58.55 -12.85
C VAL A 21 -35.91 57.32 -13.42
N ALA A 22 -34.58 57.32 -13.40
CA ALA A 22 -33.81 56.11 -13.69
C ALA A 22 -34.15 55.09 -12.58
N GLN A 23 -34.75 53.97 -12.95
CA GLN A 23 -34.86 52.84 -12.03
C GLN A 23 -33.49 52.18 -11.95
N ALA A 24 -32.87 52.23 -10.78
CA ALA A 24 -31.68 51.47 -10.48
C ALA A 24 -32.00 49.97 -10.51
N GLU A 25 -31.19 49.18 -11.18
CA GLU A 25 -31.34 47.73 -11.21
C GLU A 25 -30.64 47.12 -9.99
N PRO A 26 -31.23 46.09 -9.34
CA PRO A 26 -30.58 45.43 -8.22
C PRO A 26 -29.34 44.67 -8.69
N VAL A 27 -28.34 44.54 -7.81
CA VAL A 27 -27.16 43.70 -8.06
C VAL A 27 -27.59 42.23 -8.05
N GLU A 28 -27.39 41.54 -9.17
CA GLU A 28 -27.74 40.12 -9.32
C GLU A 28 -26.55 39.20 -9.01
N SER A 29 -25.32 39.64 -9.31
CA SER A 29 -24.12 38.87 -9.00
C SER A 29 -22.93 39.77 -8.64
N VAL A 30 -21.98 39.21 -7.89
CA VAL A 30 -20.70 39.86 -7.60
C VAL A 30 -19.56 38.97 -8.03
N THR A 31 -18.48 39.56 -8.54
CA THR A 31 -17.21 38.84 -8.78
C THR A 31 -16.10 39.48 -7.97
N VAL A 32 -15.43 38.68 -7.13
CA VAL A 32 -14.29 39.12 -6.33
C VAL A 32 -12.97 38.70 -6.99
N SER A 33 -12.04 39.64 -7.10
CA SER A 33 -10.65 39.37 -7.46
C SER A 33 -9.71 39.80 -6.32
N LEU A 34 -8.80 38.90 -5.93
CA LEU A 34 -7.79 39.16 -4.91
C LEU A 34 -6.40 39.17 -5.54
N SER A 35 -5.59 40.16 -5.15
CA SER A 35 -4.18 40.22 -5.56
C SER A 35 -3.28 40.65 -4.39
N GLY A 36 -2.05 40.17 -4.38
CA GLY A 36 -1.03 40.59 -3.41
C GLY A 36 -0.29 41.83 -3.94
N SER A 37 0.01 42.80 -3.09
CA SER A 37 0.58 44.07 -3.57
C SER A 37 2.07 44.00 -3.95
N ARG A 38 2.88 43.31 -3.14
CA ARG A 38 4.35 43.18 -3.35
C ARG A 38 4.79 41.78 -3.74
N GLN A 39 4.09 40.77 -3.26
CA GLN A 39 4.33 39.37 -3.59
C GLN A 39 2.99 38.74 -3.99
N PRO A 40 2.97 37.85 -4.99
CA PRO A 40 1.78 37.10 -5.32
C PRO A 40 1.33 36.29 -4.09
N LEU A 41 0.01 36.24 -3.87
CA LEU A 41 -0.56 35.41 -2.82
C LEU A 41 -0.27 33.93 -3.12
N PRO A 42 0.02 33.10 -2.12
CA PRO A 42 0.19 31.66 -2.32
C PRO A 42 -1.05 31.09 -3.03
N PRO A 43 -0.92 30.35 -4.16
CA PRO A 43 -2.05 30.03 -5.04
C PRO A 43 -3.20 29.30 -4.34
N VAL A 44 -2.86 28.37 -3.45
CA VAL A 44 -3.83 27.57 -2.68
C VAL A 44 -4.60 28.47 -1.70
N LEU A 45 -3.91 29.40 -1.04
CA LEU A 45 -4.52 30.35 -0.12
C LEU A 45 -5.38 31.36 -0.89
N ALA A 46 -4.89 31.90 -2.01
CA ALA A 46 -5.61 32.85 -2.85
C ALA A 46 -6.98 32.33 -3.28
N LYS A 47 -7.09 31.06 -3.69
CA LYS A 47 -8.37 30.45 -4.07
C LYS A 47 -9.37 30.40 -2.91
N ARG A 48 -8.91 30.02 -1.71
CA ARG A 48 -9.77 29.98 -0.50
C ARG A 48 -10.14 31.36 -0.01
N MET A 49 -9.18 32.29 0.05
CA MET A 49 -9.41 33.68 0.42
C MET A 49 -10.44 34.31 -0.51
N THR A 50 -10.34 34.06 -1.82
CA THR A 50 -11.29 34.55 -2.82
C THR A 50 -12.68 33.99 -2.55
N ALA A 51 -12.82 32.68 -2.30
CA ALA A 51 -14.12 32.07 -1.98
C ALA A 51 -14.75 32.61 -0.68
N ALA A 52 -13.93 32.87 0.34
CA ALA A 52 -14.41 33.43 1.61
C ALA A 52 -14.91 34.87 1.44
N VAL A 53 -14.14 35.72 0.73
CA VAL A 53 -14.54 37.10 0.42
C VAL A 53 -15.73 37.13 -0.53
N GLN A 54 -15.79 36.23 -1.51
CA GLN A 54 -16.93 36.06 -2.42
C GLN A 54 -18.23 35.78 -1.64
N THR A 55 -18.19 34.83 -0.69
CA THR A 55 -19.37 34.50 0.13
C THR A 55 -19.84 35.69 0.97
N ALA A 56 -18.90 36.51 1.48
CA ALA A 56 -19.23 37.72 2.22
C ALA A 56 -19.77 38.82 1.31
N ALA A 57 -19.20 38.98 0.11
CA ALA A 57 -19.63 39.94 -0.89
C ALA A 57 -21.04 39.61 -1.41
N ASP A 58 -21.32 38.33 -1.71
CA ASP A 58 -22.65 37.89 -2.15
C ASP A 58 -23.71 38.26 -1.11
N LYS A 59 -23.43 38.07 0.18
CA LYS A 59 -24.36 38.44 1.27
C LYS A 59 -24.54 39.94 1.44
N LEU A 60 -23.53 40.75 1.11
CA LEU A 60 -23.55 42.20 1.34
C LEU A 60 -24.14 42.98 0.16
N TYR A 61 -23.93 42.48 -1.05
CA TYR A 61 -24.22 43.23 -2.28
C TYR A 61 -25.37 42.64 -3.10
N VAL A 62 -25.61 41.31 -3.11
CA VAL A 62 -26.69 40.73 -3.92
C VAL A 62 -28.06 41.21 -3.38
N GLY A 63 -28.89 41.75 -4.28
CA GLY A 63 -30.16 42.37 -3.95
C GLY A 63 -30.05 43.82 -3.44
N ALA A 64 -28.85 44.38 -3.33
CA ALA A 64 -28.67 45.81 -3.07
C ALA A 64 -28.92 46.63 -4.34
N ASP A 65 -29.41 47.85 -4.16
CA ASP A 65 -29.64 48.81 -5.25
C ASP A 65 -28.30 49.39 -5.74
N THR A 66 -28.01 49.32 -7.05
CA THR A 66 -26.74 49.78 -7.62
C THR A 66 -26.48 51.27 -7.38
N ASP A 67 -27.52 52.11 -7.42
CA ASP A 67 -27.39 53.55 -7.21
C ASP A 67 -27.19 53.87 -5.73
N ALA A 68 -27.77 53.07 -4.83
CA ALA A 68 -27.51 53.16 -3.41
C ALA A 68 -26.07 52.74 -3.05
N VAL A 69 -25.53 51.71 -3.71
CA VAL A 69 -24.14 51.28 -3.55
C VAL A 69 -23.18 52.33 -4.11
N ALA A 70 -23.50 52.95 -5.24
CA ALA A 70 -22.71 54.03 -5.83
C ALA A 70 -22.74 55.31 -4.98
N ALA A 71 -23.91 55.74 -4.51
CA ALA A 71 -24.06 56.91 -3.64
C ALA A 71 -23.43 56.69 -2.25
N GLY A 72 -23.47 55.46 -1.74
CA GLY A 72 -22.90 55.04 -0.46
C GLY A 72 -21.49 54.48 -0.54
N HIS A 73 -20.74 54.74 -1.62
CA HIS A 73 -19.47 54.07 -1.92
C HIS A 73 -18.49 54.01 -0.74
N ALA A 74 -18.26 55.13 -0.05
CA ALA A 74 -17.35 55.18 1.10
C ALA A 74 -17.79 54.28 2.27
N THR A 75 -19.10 54.17 2.51
CA THR A 75 -19.67 53.32 3.56
C THR A 75 -19.52 51.84 3.18
N TYR A 76 -19.88 51.47 1.95
CA TYR A 76 -19.72 50.10 1.47
C TYR A 76 -18.26 49.67 1.44
N GLN A 77 -17.36 50.56 1.01
CA GLN A 77 -15.92 50.32 1.03
C GLN A 77 -15.43 50.07 2.45
N LYS A 78 -15.80 50.91 3.42
CA LYS A 78 -15.41 50.73 4.83
C LYS A 78 -15.94 49.42 5.43
N VAL A 79 -17.23 49.13 5.25
CA VAL A 79 -17.85 47.90 5.76
C VAL A 79 -17.21 46.65 5.13
N THR A 80 -16.94 46.70 3.82
CA THR A 80 -16.30 45.60 3.10
C THR A 80 -14.87 45.39 3.60
N THR A 81 -14.09 46.47 3.78
CA THR A 81 -12.75 46.40 4.35
C THR A 81 -12.78 45.81 5.76
N ASP A 82 -13.67 46.29 6.65
CA ASP A 82 -13.79 45.78 8.02
C ASP A 82 -14.17 44.28 8.05
N ILE A 83 -15.02 43.84 7.10
CA ILE A 83 -15.36 42.42 6.93
C ILE A 83 -14.15 41.63 6.45
N ILE A 84 -13.43 42.12 5.44
CA ILE A 84 -12.25 41.44 4.88
C ILE A 84 -11.15 41.31 5.92
N ASP A 85 -10.81 42.38 6.64
CA ASP A 85 -9.78 42.38 7.69
C ASP A 85 -10.13 41.39 8.82
N ARG A 86 -11.43 41.18 9.09
CA ARG A 86 -11.89 40.23 10.10
C ARG A 86 -11.93 38.78 9.62
N ILE A 87 -12.13 38.55 8.32
CA ILE A 87 -12.14 37.20 7.72
C ILE A 87 -10.71 36.74 7.39
N LEU A 88 -9.86 37.64 6.93
CA LEU A 88 -8.50 37.35 6.44
C LEU A 88 -7.44 37.75 7.47
N TYR A 89 -7.47 37.08 8.63
CA TYR A 89 -6.54 37.36 9.72
C TYR A 89 -5.07 37.21 9.27
N GLY A 90 -4.26 38.23 9.53
CA GLY A 90 -2.87 38.32 9.07
C GLY A 90 -2.68 39.02 7.71
N TYR A 91 -3.76 39.44 7.04
CA TYR A 91 -3.69 40.33 5.88
C TYR A 91 -4.43 41.63 6.16
N THR A 92 -4.01 42.70 5.49
CA THR A 92 -4.70 44.00 5.53
C THR A 92 -5.03 44.43 4.11
N VAL A 93 -6.21 45.03 3.93
CA VAL A 93 -6.59 45.64 2.66
C VAL A 93 -5.74 46.89 2.41
N GLU A 94 -4.96 46.88 1.33
CA GLU A 94 -4.20 48.06 0.88
C GLU A 94 -5.02 48.92 -0.07
N SER A 95 -5.82 48.30 -0.94
CA SER A 95 -6.78 49.00 -1.78
C SER A 95 -7.99 48.12 -2.08
N LEU A 96 -9.18 48.73 -2.11
CA LEU A 96 -10.43 48.11 -2.50
C LEU A 96 -11.10 48.99 -3.55
N GLU A 97 -11.30 48.45 -4.74
CA GLU A 97 -12.07 49.08 -5.82
C GLU A 97 -13.40 48.33 -5.99
N ILE A 98 -14.50 49.06 -5.88
CA ILE A 98 -15.85 48.54 -6.08
C ILE A 98 -16.39 49.16 -7.36
N THR A 99 -16.73 48.32 -8.33
CA THR A 99 -17.40 48.72 -9.58
C THR A 99 -18.87 48.25 -9.50
N PRO A 100 -19.82 49.15 -9.17
CA PRO A 100 -21.23 48.78 -9.05
C PRO A 100 -21.85 48.51 -10.43
N GLY A 101 -22.73 47.51 -10.48
CA GLY A 101 -23.53 47.16 -11.65
C GLY A 101 -24.34 45.88 -11.39
N VAL A 102 -25.19 45.47 -12.34
CA VAL A 102 -25.95 44.21 -12.26
C VAL A 102 -25.02 43.03 -11.96
N ASN A 103 -23.84 43.03 -12.57
CA ASN A 103 -22.70 42.19 -12.21
C ASN A 103 -21.61 43.07 -11.58
N SER A 104 -21.68 43.24 -10.27
CA SER A 104 -20.73 44.09 -9.55
C SER A 104 -19.36 43.43 -9.45
N ARG A 105 -18.29 44.21 -9.48
CA ARG A 105 -16.91 43.72 -9.37
C ARG A 105 -16.20 44.33 -8.17
N LEU A 106 -15.56 43.47 -7.37
CA LEU A 106 -14.70 43.86 -6.26
C LEU A 106 -13.27 43.45 -6.58
N ASP A 107 -12.38 44.42 -6.73
CA ASP A 107 -10.95 44.18 -6.88
C ASP A 107 -10.24 44.61 -5.58
N VAL A 108 -9.65 43.63 -4.88
CA VAL A 108 -9.01 43.83 -3.57
C VAL A 108 -7.52 43.56 -3.67
N ARG A 109 -6.70 44.49 -3.19
CA ARG A 109 -5.26 44.29 -2.97
C ARG A 109 -4.99 44.08 -1.51
N LEU A 110 -4.33 42.97 -1.21
CA LEU A 110 -3.97 42.55 0.15
C LEU A 110 -2.46 42.67 0.35
N ARG A 111 -2.09 43.04 1.58
CA ARG A 111 -0.71 43.02 2.06
C ARG A 111 -0.62 42.18 3.33
N PRO A 112 0.37 41.27 3.46
CA PRO A 112 0.58 40.55 4.70
C PRO A 112 0.91 41.55 5.83
N TYR A 113 0.30 41.32 6.98
CA TYR A 113 0.57 42.04 8.21
C TYR A 113 1.75 41.36 8.92
N GLY A 114 2.76 42.13 9.32
CA GLY A 114 3.92 41.61 10.04
C GLY A 114 4.91 40.83 9.16
N GLN A 115 5.56 39.82 9.76
CA GLN A 115 6.55 38.98 9.10
C GLN A 115 5.88 37.83 8.34
N THR A 116 6.47 37.44 7.22
CA THR A 116 6.05 36.27 6.43
C THR A 116 7.01 35.11 6.63
N ILE A 117 6.50 33.90 6.41
CA ILE A 117 7.30 32.68 6.39
C ILE A 117 8.28 32.74 5.21
N GLN A 118 9.57 32.60 5.49
CA GLN A 118 10.64 32.67 4.48
C GLN A 118 11.20 31.29 4.12
N ALA A 119 11.11 30.33 5.03
CA ALA A 119 11.50 28.96 4.80
C ALA A 119 10.58 28.00 5.57
N VAL A 120 10.43 26.80 5.03
CA VAL A 120 9.61 25.73 5.60
C VAL A 120 10.49 24.49 5.68
N ASP A 121 10.53 23.86 6.84
CA ASP A 121 11.25 22.61 7.09
C ASP A 121 10.21 21.53 7.38
N VAL A 122 10.06 20.57 6.47
CA VAL A 122 9.04 19.52 6.56
C VAL A 122 9.69 18.21 6.99
N SER A 123 9.21 17.67 8.11
CA SER A 123 9.62 16.34 8.58
C SER A 123 8.42 15.41 8.67
N VAL A 124 8.51 14.24 8.03
CA VAL A 124 7.50 13.18 8.12
C VAL A 124 7.88 12.21 9.23
N GLU A 125 6.97 12.02 10.18
CA GLU A 125 7.10 11.15 11.33
C GLU A 125 6.26 9.88 11.08
N TYR A 126 6.95 8.76 10.92
CA TYR A 126 6.36 7.47 10.58
C TYR A 126 5.90 6.65 11.81
N GLY A 127 5.87 7.27 12.99
CA GLY A 127 5.46 6.60 14.23
C GLY A 127 6.32 5.40 14.57
N ASN A 128 5.68 4.23 14.73
CA ASN A 128 6.34 2.97 15.09
C ASN A 128 6.73 2.10 13.88
N LEU A 129 6.66 2.64 12.66
CA LEU A 129 7.09 1.91 11.47
C LEU A 129 8.59 1.63 11.54
N THR A 130 8.99 0.41 11.17
CA THR A 130 10.41 0.05 11.08
C THR A 130 11.07 0.73 9.87
N PRO A 131 12.41 0.79 9.81
CA PRO A 131 13.13 1.42 8.69
C PRO A 131 12.74 0.90 7.30
N VAL A 132 12.43 -0.39 7.17
CA VAL A 132 12.02 -1.01 5.90
C VAL A 132 10.66 -0.45 5.45
N ALA A 133 9.71 -0.39 6.38
CA ALA A 133 8.39 0.18 6.12
C ALA A 133 8.47 1.68 5.84
N GLN A 134 9.35 2.40 6.54
CA GLN A 134 9.56 3.83 6.32
C GLN A 134 10.04 4.13 4.91
N GLU A 135 10.95 3.33 4.35
CA GLU A 135 11.44 3.54 2.99
C GLU A 135 10.31 3.41 1.95
N LEU A 136 9.41 2.44 2.13
CA LEU A 136 8.26 2.25 1.25
C LEU A 136 7.28 3.42 1.34
N VAL A 137 6.91 3.81 2.57
CA VAL A 137 5.98 4.93 2.78
C VAL A 137 6.60 6.26 2.33
N ALA A 138 7.90 6.46 2.53
CA ALA A 138 8.63 7.66 2.12
C ALA A 138 8.55 7.92 0.62
N ARG A 139 8.59 6.86 -0.20
CA ARG A 139 8.42 6.98 -1.67
C ARG A 139 7.03 7.49 -2.04
N ASP A 140 6.00 7.00 -1.34
CA ASP A 140 4.61 7.39 -1.57
C ASP A 140 4.30 8.81 -1.09
N VAL A 141 4.97 9.30 -0.05
CA VAL A 141 4.71 10.65 0.51
C VAL A 141 5.69 11.72 0.05
N ALA A 142 6.63 11.40 -0.85
CA ALA A 142 7.65 12.32 -1.35
C ALA A 142 7.07 13.60 -1.98
N PHE A 143 5.82 13.57 -2.46
CA PHE A 143 5.15 14.73 -3.05
C PHE A 143 4.60 15.73 -2.02
N VAL A 144 4.50 15.34 -0.74
CA VAL A 144 3.84 16.14 0.32
C VAL A 144 4.68 17.37 0.69
N GLU A 145 5.98 17.21 0.81
CA GLU A 145 6.93 18.29 1.15
C GLU A 145 6.81 19.52 0.23
N PRO A 146 7.01 19.40 -1.10
CA PRO A 146 6.93 20.56 -1.99
C PRO A 146 5.53 21.19 -2.02
N ARG A 147 4.49 20.40 -1.69
CA ARG A 147 3.11 20.88 -1.64
C ARG A 147 2.83 21.73 -0.41
N ILE A 148 3.38 21.34 0.75
CA ILE A 148 3.30 22.12 1.98
C ILE A 148 4.09 23.43 1.83
N GLU A 149 5.28 23.38 1.22
CA GLU A 149 6.07 24.58 0.93
C GLU A 149 5.30 25.60 0.08
N GLN A 150 4.63 25.15 -0.99
CA GLN A 150 3.81 26.00 -1.87
C GLN A 150 2.68 26.73 -1.15
N ILE A 151 2.20 26.19 -0.02
CA ILE A 151 1.14 26.81 0.78
C ILE A 151 1.73 27.82 1.75
N LEU A 152 2.71 27.40 2.54
CA LEU A 152 3.15 28.18 3.69
C LEU A 152 4.15 29.28 3.32
N LEU A 153 4.93 29.10 2.27
CA LEU A 153 5.93 30.07 1.86
C LEU A 153 5.26 31.39 1.45
N GLY A 154 5.64 32.50 2.11
CA GLY A 154 5.06 33.82 1.90
C GLY A 154 3.75 34.09 2.67
N ALA A 155 3.22 33.12 3.42
CA ALA A 155 2.10 33.36 4.32
C ALA A 155 2.55 34.19 5.55
N PRO A 156 1.71 35.10 6.08
CA PRO A 156 2.01 35.85 7.30
C PRO A 156 2.07 34.94 8.55
N LEU A 157 2.88 35.27 9.55
CA LEU A 157 2.98 34.49 10.79
C LEU A 157 1.69 34.55 11.63
N ASP A 158 1.00 35.69 11.63
CA ASP A 158 -0.27 35.83 12.36
C ASP A 158 -1.42 35.05 11.71
N SER A 159 -1.13 34.43 10.58
CA SER A 159 -2.03 33.75 9.68
C SER A 159 -2.03 32.21 9.92
N LEU A 160 -1.33 31.76 10.97
CA LEU A 160 -1.06 30.34 11.19
C LEU A 160 -2.27 29.49 11.56
N ASP A 161 -3.26 30.04 12.28
CA ASP A 161 -4.47 29.28 12.64
C ASP A 161 -5.26 28.86 11.39
N TRP A 162 -5.36 29.74 10.39
CA TRP A 162 -6.01 29.39 9.14
C TRP A 162 -5.08 28.60 8.20
N ALA A 163 -3.78 28.93 8.15
CA ALA A 163 -2.82 28.17 7.35
C ALA A 163 -2.72 26.72 7.81
N THR A 164 -2.83 26.44 9.11
CA THR A 164 -2.84 25.09 9.69
C THR A 164 -4.06 24.30 9.23
N ALA A 165 -5.26 24.90 9.30
CA ALA A 165 -6.49 24.25 8.85
C ALA A 165 -6.46 23.95 7.34
N VAL A 166 -5.97 24.89 6.53
CA VAL A 166 -5.84 24.72 5.07
C VAL A 166 -4.81 23.64 4.73
N THR A 167 -3.64 23.69 5.36
CA THR A 167 -2.55 22.73 5.13
C THR A 167 -2.96 21.33 5.57
N SER A 168 -3.55 21.18 6.75
CA SER A 168 -4.04 19.89 7.25
C SER A 168 -5.08 19.26 6.33
N GLN A 169 -6.02 20.06 5.82
CA GLN A 169 -7.05 19.56 4.90
C GLN A 169 -6.46 19.20 3.54
N LEU A 170 -5.51 19.97 3.01
CA LEU A 170 -4.87 19.61 1.74
C LEU A 170 -4.05 18.33 1.89
N VAL A 171 -3.19 18.24 2.90
CA VAL A 171 -2.37 17.05 3.18
C VAL A 171 -3.26 15.83 3.33
N ARG A 172 -4.39 15.95 4.05
CA ARG A 172 -5.40 14.90 4.15
C ARG A 172 -5.97 14.49 2.79
N ASN A 173 -6.47 15.45 2.00
CA ASN A 173 -7.10 15.14 0.71
C ASN A 173 -6.12 14.51 -0.30
N GLU A 174 -4.86 14.98 -0.33
CA GLU A 174 -3.85 14.46 -1.24
C GLU A 174 -3.37 13.06 -0.80
N LEU A 175 -3.20 12.86 0.52
CA LEU A 175 -2.84 11.55 1.06
C LEU A 175 -3.99 10.54 1.06
N GLU A 176 -5.26 10.95 1.10
CA GLU A 176 -6.37 10.02 0.91
C GLU A 176 -6.32 9.33 -0.47
N GLY A 177 -5.81 10.01 -1.49
CA GLY A 177 -5.61 9.43 -2.82
C GLY A 177 -4.38 8.53 -2.92
N ALA A 178 -3.25 8.96 -2.35
CA ALA A 178 -1.97 8.26 -2.47
C ALA A 178 -1.73 7.21 -1.38
N LEU A 179 -2.23 7.43 -0.17
CA LEU A 179 -1.96 6.67 1.04
C LEU A 179 -3.21 6.59 1.96
N PRO A 180 -4.34 6.03 1.48
CA PRO A 180 -5.59 5.92 2.24
C PRO A 180 -5.47 5.08 3.52
N GLU A 181 -4.41 4.29 3.65
CA GLU A 181 -4.17 3.40 4.79
C GLU A 181 -3.61 4.14 6.02
N PHE A 182 -3.25 5.43 5.86
CA PHE A 182 -2.70 6.25 6.91
C PHE A 182 -3.50 7.55 7.07
N ILE A 183 -3.79 7.91 8.31
CA ILE A 183 -4.37 9.22 8.64
C ILE A 183 -3.23 10.19 8.90
N PRO A 184 -3.08 11.25 8.09
CA PRO A 184 -2.11 12.29 8.38
C PRO A 184 -2.61 13.24 9.46
N GLN A 185 -1.71 13.61 10.37
CA GLN A 185 -1.88 14.70 11.31
C GLN A 185 -0.72 15.68 11.13
N VAL A 186 -1.05 16.95 10.89
CA VAL A 186 -0.07 18.00 10.65
C VAL A 186 0.05 18.86 11.91
N ASP A 187 1.28 19.07 12.36
CA ASP A 187 1.62 20.01 13.43
C ASP A 187 2.56 21.08 12.86
N ILE A 188 2.24 22.36 13.08
CA ILE A 188 2.96 23.50 12.51
C ILE A 188 3.52 24.33 13.65
N ILE A 189 4.84 24.43 13.71
CA ILE A 189 5.56 25.24 14.70
C ILE A 189 5.87 26.62 14.07
N PRO A 190 5.29 27.71 14.60
CA PRO A 190 5.47 29.06 14.08
C PRO A 190 6.93 29.50 14.02
N GLY A 191 7.33 30.16 12.93
CA GLY A 191 8.60 30.86 12.84
C GLY A 191 8.90 31.40 11.45
N VAL A 192 9.84 32.36 11.35
CA VAL A 192 10.37 32.82 10.05
C VAL A 192 10.89 31.62 9.24
N GLN A 193 11.48 30.66 9.95
CA GLN A 193 11.64 29.28 9.51
C GLN A 193 10.57 28.43 10.20
N THR A 194 9.50 28.11 9.47
CA THR A 194 8.39 27.32 9.99
C THR A 194 8.73 25.84 9.92
N LYS A 195 8.50 25.10 11.00
CA LYS A 195 8.70 23.64 11.01
C LYS A 195 7.35 22.95 10.92
N VAL A 196 7.23 22.00 10.00
CA VAL A 196 6.00 21.23 9.79
C VAL A 196 6.28 19.77 10.06
N LYS A 197 5.58 19.19 11.02
CA LYS A 197 5.64 17.77 11.33
C LYS A 197 4.40 17.08 10.80
N VAL A 198 4.58 16.07 9.95
CA VAL A 198 3.49 15.26 9.42
C VAL A 198 3.56 13.88 10.06
N TYR A 199 2.63 13.60 10.98
CA TYR A 199 2.49 12.29 11.61
C TYR A 199 1.60 11.40 10.78
N LEU A 200 2.07 10.20 10.44
CA LEU A 200 1.29 9.19 9.72
C LEU A 200 0.81 8.11 10.70
N ILE A 201 -0.50 8.07 10.95
CA ILE A 201 -1.10 7.10 11.87
C ILE A 201 -1.72 5.97 11.04
N PRO A 202 -1.28 4.71 11.19
CA PRO A 202 -1.84 3.59 10.45
C PRO A 202 -3.32 3.36 10.83
N GLN A 203 -4.15 3.08 9.83
CA GLN A 203 -5.57 2.79 10.01
C GLN A 203 -5.89 1.37 9.49
N GLY A 204 -6.79 0.68 10.21
CA GLY A 204 -7.28 -0.64 9.83
C GLY A 204 -6.48 -1.79 10.44
N THR A 205 -6.49 -2.93 9.77
CA THR A 205 -5.75 -4.12 10.20
C THR A 205 -4.28 -3.95 9.88
N VAL A 206 -3.42 -4.11 10.88
CA VAL A 206 -1.96 -4.05 10.74
C VAL A 206 -1.35 -5.44 10.82
N VAL A 207 -0.20 -5.61 10.16
CA VAL A 207 0.62 -6.82 10.29
C VAL A 207 1.15 -6.91 11.72
N ARG A 208 0.95 -8.06 12.36
CA ARG A 208 1.41 -8.35 13.74
C ARG A 208 2.55 -9.34 13.78
N HIS A 209 2.59 -10.25 12.82
CA HIS A 209 3.61 -11.27 12.77
C HIS A 209 4.00 -11.53 11.32
N GLY A 210 5.30 -11.45 11.03
CA GLY A 210 5.87 -11.84 9.75
C GLY A 210 6.63 -13.16 9.88
N SER A 211 6.35 -14.13 9.00
CA SER A 211 7.09 -15.39 8.95
C SER A 211 7.30 -15.90 7.53
N THR A 212 8.36 -16.69 7.35
CA THR A 212 8.76 -17.29 6.08
C THR A 212 8.73 -18.79 6.18
N GLU A 213 8.12 -19.43 5.20
CA GLU A 213 8.08 -20.87 5.04
C GLU A 213 8.78 -21.23 3.73
N ILE A 214 9.80 -22.08 3.81
CA ILE A 214 10.55 -22.56 2.64
C ILE A 214 10.26 -24.05 2.49
N SER A 215 9.72 -24.42 1.33
CA SER A 215 9.41 -25.81 0.97
C SER A 215 10.31 -26.26 -0.19
N SER A 216 10.94 -27.42 -0.03
CA SER A 216 11.86 -28.00 -1.00
C SER A 216 11.75 -29.52 -1.00
N ASN A 217 11.49 -30.09 -2.17
CA ASN A 217 11.46 -31.55 -2.37
C ASN A 217 12.81 -32.11 -2.89
N THR A 218 13.81 -31.26 -3.07
CA THR A 218 15.05 -31.60 -3.80
C THR A 218 16.32 -31.32 -3.04
N LEU A 219 16.28 -30.39 -2.09
CA LEU A 219 17.40 -29.99 -1.25
C LEU A 219 16.98 -29.98 0.22
N PRO A 220 17.90 -30.26 1.16
CA PRO A 220 17.62 -30.26 2.60
C PRO A 220 17.15 -28.88 3.08
N SER A 221 16.25 -28.86 4.04
CA SER A 221 15.72 -27.61 4.62
C SER A 221 16.82 -26.74 5.23
N THR A 222 17.86 -27.38 5.76
CA THR A 222 19.04 -26.75 6.36
C THR A 222 19.81 -25.85 5.41
N VAL A 223 19.80 -26.11 4.10
CA VAL A 223 20.46 -25.25 3.09
C VAL A 223 19.85 -23.85 3.06
N PHE A 224 18.56 -23.75 3.40
CA PHE A 224 17.80 -22.51 3.34
C PHE A 224 17.65 -21.80 4.69
N TYR A 225 18.27 -22.31 5.76
CA TYR A 225 18.14 -21.71 7.10
C TYR A 225 18.57 -20.23 7.12
N ALA A 226 19.69 -19.90 6.47
CA ALA A 226 20.17 -18.51 6.37
C ALA A 226 19.20 -17.63 5.57
N THR A 227 18.63 -18.16 4.48
CA THR A 227 17.64 -17.46 3.66
C THR A 227 16.34 -17.24 4.44
N LYS A 228 15.84 -18.26 5.14
CA LYS A 228 14.67 -18.18 6.00
C LYS A 228 14.84 -17.10 7.06
N ARG A 229 15.95 -17.12 7.80
CA ARG A 229 16.22 -16.13 8.86
C ARG A 229 16.27 -14.70 8.32
N TYR A 230 16.91 -14.50 7.18
CA TYR A 230 16.98 -13.17 6.55
C TYR A 230 15.60 -12.63 6.20
N TYR A 231 14.73 -13.44 5.59
CA TYR A 231 13.39 -13.00 5.23
C TYR A 231 12.43 -12.94 6.43
N ASP A 232 12.62 -13.78 7.46
CA ASP A 232 11.91 -13.61 8.73
C ASP A 232 12.21 -12.24 9.35
N GLU A 233 13.49 -11.85 9.44
CA GLU A 233 13.89 -10.52 9.94
C GLU A 233 13.37 -9.38 9.04
N TYR A 234 13.34 -9.58 7.72
CA TYR A 234 12.76 -8.61 6.78
C TYR A 234 11.25 -8.42 6.97
N LEU A 235 10.49 -9.50 7.15
CA LEU A 235 9.03 -9.44 7.35
C LEU A 235 8.64 -8.92 8.72
N VAL A 236 9.47 -9.16 9.76
CA VAL A 236 9.34 -8.47 11.05
C VAL A 236 9.46 -6.95 10.86
N GLY A 237 10.26 -6.51 9.88
CA GLY A 237 10.31 -5.11 9.44
C GLY A 237 8.97 -4.56 8.92
N LEU A 238 8.03 -5.40 8.52
CA LEU A 238 6.71 -4.96 8.06
C LEU A 238 5.66 -4.99 9.19
N GLU A 239 6.02 -5.39 10.41
CA GLU A 239 5.12 -5.33 11.55
C GLU A 239 4.72 -3.88 11.87
N GLY A 240 3.44 -3.67 12.16
CA GLY A 240 2.84 -2.35 12.35
C GLY A 240 2.36 -1.65 11.07
N VAL A 241 2.70 -2.17 9.89
CA VAL A 241 2.21 -1.66 8.60
C VAL A 241 0.77 -2.13 8.35
N PRO A 242 -0.13 -1.28 7.81
CA PRO A 242 -1.45 -1.71 7.37
C PRO A 242 -1.39 -2.81 6.30
N VAL A 243 -2.19 -3.86 6.45
CA VAL A 243 -2.26 -4.99 5.50
C VAL A 243 -2.67 -4.52 4.10
N ALA A 244 -3.55 -3.52 4.01
CA ALA A 244 -3.96 -2.94 2.74
C ALA A 244 -2.79 -2.25 2.00
N PHE A 245 -1.86 -1.63 2.74
CA PHE A 245 -0.67 -1.01 2.17
C PHE A 245 0.30 -2.07 1.62
N VAL A 246 0.48 -3.16 2.36
CA VAL A 246 1.29 -4.32 1.93
C VAL A 246 0.66 -4.97 0.68
N ALA A 247 -0.67 -5.08 0.63
CA ALA A 247 -1.38 -5.62 -0.53
C ALA A 247 -1.15 -4.79 -1.79
N ARG A 248 -1.16 -3.44 -1.66
CA ARG A 248 -0.92 -2.54 -2.79
C ARG A 248 0.51 -2.65 -3.33
N HIS A 249 1.48 -2.87 -2.44
CA HIS A 249 2.90 -3.04 -2.77
C HIS A 249 3.32 -4.50 -2.93
N GLU A 250 2.37 -5.44 -3.01
CA GLU A 250 2.69 -6.87 -3.07
C GLU A 250 3.61 -7.19 -4.25
N ASN A 251 3.34 -6.63 -5.42
CA ASN A 251 4.14 -6.85 -6.62
C ASN A 251 5.57 -6.32 -6.47
N ASP A 252 5.74 -5.15 -5.86
CA ASP A 252 7.06 -4.53 -5.65
C ASP A 252 7.87 -5.31 -4.61
N LEU A 253 7.21 -5.73 -3.52
CA LEU A 253 7.80 -6.58 -2.48
C LEU A 253 8.21 -7.93 -3.05
N LEU A 254 7.34 -8.61 -3.79
CA LEU A 254 7.64 -9.90 -4.42
C LEU A 254 8.77 -9.78 -5.44
N SER A 255 8.81 -8.69 -6.22
CA SER A 255 9.89 -8.45 -7.18
C SER A 255 11.24 -8.24 -6.49
N PHE A 256 11.25 -7.46 -5.40
CA PHE A 256 12.44 -7.26 -4.57
C PHE A 256 12.93 -8.58 -3.94
N ILE A 257 12.00 -9.35 -3.36
CA ILE A 257 12.30 -10.66 -2.77
C ILE A 257 12.81 -11.64 -3.83
N GLN A 258 12.16 -11.72 -5.01
CA GLN A 258 12.60 -12.57 -6.11
C GLN A 258 14.03 -12.23 -6.53
N GLN A 259 14.34 -10.95 -6.72
CA GLN A 259 15.68 -10.50 -7.08
C GLN A 259 16.73 -10.86 -6.01
N GLY A 260 16.36 -10.77 -4.73
CA GLY A 260 17.20 -11.21 -3.62
C GLY A 260 17.42 -12.73 -3.60
N LEU A 261 16.37 -13.51 -3.88
CA LEU A 261 16.44 -14.98 -3.97
C LEU A 261 17.30 -15.43 -5.15
N ASP A 262 17.15 -14.81 -6.32
CA ASP A 262 17.92 -15.13 -7.52
C ASP A 262 19.42 -14.87 -7.35
N ASN A 263 19.76 -13.80 -6.62
CA ASN A 263 21.14 -13.45 -6.28
C ASN A 263 21.69 -14.20 -5.06
N SER A 264 20.89 -15.04 -4.42
CA SER A 264 21.34 -15.80 -3.26
C SER A 264 22.46 -16.78 -3.61
N ARG A 265 23.35 -17.04 -2.65
CA ARG A 265 24.42 -18.05 -2.81
C ARG A 265 23.87 -19.43 -3.16
N ALA A 266 22.68 -19.76 -2.66
CA ALA A 266 22.04 -21.05 -2.94
C ALA A 266 21.56 -21.14 -4.40
N SER A 267 20.92 -20.09 -4.93
CA SER A 267 20.55 -19.98 -6.36
C SER A 267 21.77 -20.16 -7.28
N GLN A 268 22.83 -19.38 -7.04
CA GLN A 268 24.03 -19.39 -7.89
C GLN A 268 24.82 -20.70 -7.81
N ARG A 269 24.93 -21.31 -6.63
CA ARG A 269 25.74 -22.52 -6.42
C ARG A 269 25.03 -23.80 -6.86
N PHE A 270 23.71 -23.86 -6.69
CA PHE A 270 22.93 -25.09 -6.91
C PHE A 270 22.04 -25.05 -8.14
N GLY A 271 21.94 -23.90 -8.84
CA GLY A 271 21.11 -23.77 -10.05
C GLY A 271 19.63 -24.02 -9.79
N ILE A 272 19.15 -23.49 -8.66
CA ILE A 272 17.80 -23.68 -8.15
C ILE A 272 16.92 -22.47 -8.46
N SER A 273 15.66 -22.72 -8.80
CA SER A 273 14.66 -21.67 -8.95
C SER A 273 13.85 -21.58 -7.66
N MET A 274 13.78 -20.40 -7.08
CA MET A 274 12.96 -20.12 -5.91
C MET A 274 11.81 -19.22 -6.33
N LYS A 275 10.57 -19.60 -6.00
CA LYS A 275 9.37 -18.81 -6.30
C LYS A 275 8.71 -18.36 -4.99
N PRO A 276 8.76 -17.06 -4.66
CA PRO A 276 8.08 -16.50 -3.52
C PRO A 276 6.59 -16.27 -3.83
N THR A 277 5.75 -16.49 -2.84
CA THR A 277 4.33 -16.12 -2.83
C THR A 277 4.00 -15.54 -1.46
N LEU A 278 3.23 -14.46 -1.42
CA LEU A 278 2.90 -13.78 -0.18
C LEU A 278 1.45 -14.07 0.19
N GLN A 279 1.22 -14.50 1.43
CA GLN A 279 -0.14 -14.62 1.98
C GLN A 279 -0.39 -13.42 2.87
N LEU A 280 -1.29 -12.56 2.40
CA LEU A 280 -1.64 -11.31 3.06
C LEU A 280 -2.62 -11.56 4.22
N GLY A 281 -2.33 -10.95 5.35
CA GLY A 281 -3.15 -11.05 6.55
C GLY A 281 -2.50 -10.33 7.73
N THR A 282 -3.17 -10.39 8.89
CA THR A 282 -2.56 -9.95 10.17
C THR A 282 -1.28 -10.74 10.45
N ASP A 283 -1.29 -12.02 10.09
CA ASP A 283 -0.11 -12.88 10.04
C ASP A 283 0.35 -12.96 8.58
N LEU A 284 1.46 -12.30 8.29
CA LEU A 284 2.05 -12.23 6.96
C LEU A 284 2.94 -13.47 6.76
N LEU A 285 2.63 -14.29 5.75
CA LEU A 285 3.37 -15.52 5.48
C LEU A 285 3.98 -15.50 4.08
N LEU A 286 5.30 -15.47 4.00
CA LEU A 286 6.06 -15.60 2.75
C LEU A 286 6.36 -17.08 2.50
N LYS A 287 5.75 -17.66 1.46
CA LYS A 287 6.00 -19.04 1.03
C LYS A 287 6.98 -19.05 -0.13
N ILE A 288 8.12 -19.70 0.06
CA ILE A 288 9.14 -19.86 -0.97
C ILE A 288 9.17 -21.33 -1.39
N GLN A 289 8.74 -21.59 -2.62
CA GLN A 289 8.85 -22.92 -3.22
C GLN A 289 10.19 -23.04 -3.94
N VAL A 290 10.98 -24.06 -3.60
CA VAL A 290 12.31 -24.28 -4.19
C VAL A 290 12.30 -25.51 -5.07
N ASP A 291 12.61 -25.29 -6.35
CA ASP A 291 12.78 -26.33 -7.34
C ASP A 291 14.24 -26.39 -7.82
N SER A 292 14.95 -27.46 -7.44
CA SER A 292 16.23 -27.79 -8.06
C SER A 292 16.01 -28.40 -9.43
N SER A 293 16.70 -27.85 -10.43
CA SER A 293 16.62 -28.33 -11.81
C SER A 293 17.61 -29.47 -12.12
N ARG A 294 18.57 -29.74 -11.23
CA ARG A 294 19.73 -30.59 -11.56
C ARG A 294 20.08 -31.65 -10.53
N TYR A 295 19.98 -31.35 -9.24
CA TYR A 295 20.46 -32.23 -8.18
C TYR A 295 19.38 -32.55 -7.14
N ILE A 296 19.40 -33.78 -6.65
CA ILE A 296 18.59 -34.27 -5.54
C ILE A 296 19.55 -34.59 -4.40
N VAL A 297 19.39 -33.91 -3.27
CA VAL A 297 20.06 -34.24 -2.01
C VAL A 297 19.01 -34.11 -0.92
N ARG A 298 18.63 -35.19 -0.25
CA ARG A 298 17.70 -35.14 0.88
C ARG A 298 18.05 -36.21 1.90
N ALA A 299 17.74 -35.94 3.16
CA ALA A 299 17.89 -36.91 4.23
C ALA A 299 16.55 -37.06 4.96
N GLU A 300 16.19 -38.29 5.28
CA GLU A 300 14.94 -38.65 5.95
C GLU A 300 15.27 -39.61 7.09
N GLY A 301 14.76 -39.36 8.30
CA GLY A 301 14.76 -40.33 9.38
C GLY A 301 13.38 -40.95 9.51
N TYR A 302 13.27 -42.25 9.75
CA TYR A 302 11.98 -42.88 10.03
C TYR A 302 12.02 -43.73 11.31
N LEU A 303 10.87 -43.82 11.97
CA LEU A 303 10.63 -44.62 13.17
C LEU A 303 9.32 -45.39 13.01
N ASP A 304 9.41 -46.71 12.98
CA ASP A 304 8.27 -47.63 12.87
C ASP A 304 7.83 -48.07 14.28
N MET A 305 6.54 -47.88 14.58
CA MET A 305 5.91 -48.15 15.86
C MET A 305 4.84 -49.23 15.72
N GLY A 306 4.89 -50.25 16.58
CA GLY A 306 3.85 -51.28 16.66
C GLY A 306 4.09 -52.51 15.78
N THR A 307 5.29 -52.67 15.22
CA THR A 307 5.71 -53.86 14.47
C THR A 307 6.88 -54.57 15.15
N GLU A 308 6.93 -55.90 15.00
CA GLU A 308 8.05 -56.75 15.45
C GLU A 308 9.11 -56.95 14.34
N THR A 309 9.03 -56.21 13.22
CA THR A 309 10.01 -56.34 12.13
C THR A 309 11.41 -55.83 12.49
N ASP A 310 12.44 -56.44 11.90
CA ASP A 310 13.81 -55.93 11.96
C ASP A 310 13.93 -54.56 11.28
N HIS A 311 14.66 -53.63 11.93
CA HIS A 311 14.95 -52.24 11.50
C HIS A 311 13.81 -51.21 11.71
N ASN A 312 13.39 -51.05 12.96
CA ASN A 312 12.36 -50.08 13.37
C ASN A 312 12.83 -48.62 13.28
N VAL A 313 14.14 -48.37 13.24
CA VAL A 313 14.72 -47.04 13.03
C VAL A 313 15.64 -47.06 11.82
N GLY A 314 15.53 -46.06 10.97
CA GLY A 314 16.45 -45.90 9.84
C GLY A 314 16.63 -44.47 9.39
N ILE A 315 17.81 -44.20 8.82
CA ILE A 315 18.16 -42.93 8.19
C ILE A 315 18.37 -43.19 6.70
N LYS A 316 17.61 -42.51 5.85
CA LYS A 316 17.70 -42.57 4.40
C LYS A 316 18.37 -41.31 3.87
N LEU A 317 19.35 -41.48 2.99
CA LEU A 317 20.03 -40.39 2.30
C LEU A 317 19.84 -40.59 0.80
N PHE A 318 19.28 -39.60 0.12
CA PHE A 318 19.06 -39.65 -1.32
C PHE A 318 20.03 -38.69 -2.00
N THR A 319 20.77 -39.17 -2.98
CA THR A 319 21.72 -38.38 -3.76
C THR A 319 21.54 -38.67 -5.24
N GLY A 320 21.29 -37.66 -6.07
CA GLY A 320 20.90 -37.91 -7.45
C GLY A 320 20.87 -36.69 -8.35
N ILE A 321 20.43 -36.92 -9.59
CA ILE A 321 20.25 -35.92 -10.63
C ILE A 321 18.84 -35.98 -11.21
N LYS A 322 18.27 -34.80 -11.48
CA LYS A 322 16.99 -34.68 -12.20
C LYS A 322 17.23 -34.59 -13.70
N GLN A 323 16.43 -35.32 -14.48
CA GLN A 323 16.45 -35.32 -15.94
C GLN A 323 15.02 -35.27 -16.51
N GLY A 324 14.45 -34.07 -16.58
CA GLY A 324 13.11 -33.85 -17.11
C GLY A 324 12.04 -34.46 -16.21
N LYS A 325 11.36 -35.51 -16.70
CA LYS A 325 10.37 -36.28 -15.92
C LYS A 325 10.99 -37.46 -15.16
N GLY A 326 12.27 -37.76 -15.37
CA GLY A 326 12.97 -38.88 -14.76
C GLY A 326 14.07 -38.43 -13.80
N ASP A 327 14.16 -39.08 -12.65
CA ASP A 327 15.10 -38.78 -11.58
C ASP A 327 15.98 -39.99 -11.35
N TRP A 328 17.29 -39.83 -11.52
CA TRP A 328 18.29 -40.84 -11.18
C TRP A 328 18.84 -40.55 -9.80
N TYR A 329 18.65 -41.45 -8.84
CA TYR A 329 19.13 -41.23 -7.49
C TYR A 329 19.63 -42.51 -6.84
N LEU A 330 20.54 -42.35 -5.89
CA LEU A 330 21.01 -43.38 -4.99
C LEU A 330 20.40 -43.11 -3.62
N GLU A 331 19.53 -44.02 -3.16
CA GLU A 331 19.03 -44.04 -1.78
C GLU A 331 19.98 -44.90 -0.94
N THR A 332 20.52 -44.34 0.13
CA THR A 332 21.41 -45.01 1.09
C THR A 332 20.68 -45.07 2.42
N ASN A 333 20.36 -46.29 2.86
CA ASN A 333 19.65 -46.53 4.11
C ASN A 333 20.65 -47.04 5.15
N PHE A 334 20.72 -46.33 6.27
CA PHE A 334 21.50 -46.69 7.44
C PHE A 334 20.56 -47.13 8.56
N PHE A 335 20.74 -48.33 9.05
CA PHE A 335 19.96 -48.91 10.14
C PHE A 335 20.81 -48.93 11.42
N PRO A 336 20.53 -48.05 12.40
CA PRO A 336 21.34 -47.93 13.60
C PRO A 336 21.32 -49.18 14.48
N ASP A 337 20.21 -49.91 14.49
CA ASP A 337 19.98 -51.08 15.35
C ASP A 337 21.04 -52.17 15.12
N ASP A 338 21.35 -52.42 13.84
CA ASP A 338 22.27 -53.48 13.40
C ASP A 338 23.57 -52.93 12.77
N TYR A 339 23.74 -51.61 12.73
CA TYR A 339 24.82 -50.92 12.00
C TYR A 339 24.94 -51.34 10.52
N LYS A 340 23.82 -51.68 9.88
CA LYS A 340 23.77 -52.12 8.48
C LYS A 340 23.55 -50.96 7.52
N TRP A 341 24.09 -51.11 6.33
CA TRP A 341 23.96 -50.15 5.22
C TRP A 341 23.34 -50.85 4.02
N ALA A 342 22.32 -50.24 3.44
CA ALA A 342 21.68 -50.70 2.22
C ALA A 342 21.70 -49.60 1.16
N PHE A 343 22.10 -49.97 -0.06
CA PHE A 343 22.25 -49.04 -1.17
C PHE A 343 21.25 -49.39 -2.26
N TYR A 344 20.47 -48.40 -2.68
CA TYR A 344 19.37 -48.52 -3.62
C TYR A 344 19.57 -47.55 -4.79
N PRO A 345 20.39 -47.90 -5.80
CA PRO A 345 20.33 -47.25 -7.10
C PRO A 345 18.88 -47.30 -7.62
N SER A 346 18.35 -46.12 -7.94
CA SER A 346 16.94 -45.91 -8.18
C SER A 346 16.71 -44.98 -9.38
N TYR A 347 15.62 -45.24 -10.08
CA TYR A 347 15.10 -44.38 -11.14
C TYR A 347 13.62 -44.11 -10.87
N ALA A 348 13.28 -42.84 -10.63
CA ALA A 348 11.89 -42.38 -10.51
C ALA A 348 11.42 -41.70 -11.79
N TYR A 349 10.16 -41.88 -12.12
CA TYR A 349 9.48 -41.27 -13.25
C TYR A 349 8.19 -40.58 -12.77
N HIS A 350 8.09 -39.29 -13.05
CA HIS A 350 6.95 -38.46 -12.70
C HIS A 350 5.96 -38.44 -13.87
N PHE A 351 4.86 -39.19 -13.75
CA PHE A 351 3.80 -39.22 -14.75
C PHE A 351 3.03 -37.91 -14.80
N THR A 352 2.71 -37.39 -13.61
CA THR A 352 2.08 -36.08 -13.36
C THR A 352 2.87 -35.36 -12.28
N GLN A 353 2.42 -34.17 -11.84
CA GLN A 353 3.03 -33.50 -10.69
C GLN A 353 2.78 -34.24 -9.37
N ASP A 354 1.71 -35.05 -9.30
CA ASP A 354 1.25 -35.72 -8.09
C ASP A 354 1.50 -37.24 -8.11
N THR A 355 1.86 -37.82 -9.26
CA THR A 355 2.03 -39.27 -9.45
C THR A 355 3.48 -39.61 -9.81
N THR A 356 4.14 -40.36 -8.93
CA THR A 356 5.53 -40.79 -9.09
C THR A 356 5.64 -42.31 -9.03
N LEU A 357 6.29 -42.91 -10.02
CA LEU A 357 6.65 -44.33 -10.02
C LEU A 357 8.16 -44.46 -9.98
N ALA A 358 8.69 -45.26 -9.08
CA ALA A 358 10.12 -45.52 -9.05
C ALA A 358 10.45 -47.01 -9.05
N TYR A 359 11.56 -47.32 -9.69
CA TYR A 359 12.22 -48.60 -9.67
C TYR A 359 13.52 -48.46 -8.88
N GLN A 360 13.76 -49.37 -7.94
CA GLN A 360 14.95 -49.40 -7.09
C GLN A 360 15.52 -50.80 -7.07
N TYR A 361 16.84 -50.91 -6.96
CA TYR A 361 17.50 -52.20 -6.79
C TYR A 361 18.36 -52.18 -5.53
N ASN A 362 18.06 -53.05 -4.57
CA ASN A 362 18.86 -53.20 -3.35
C ASN A 362 20.15 -53.97 -3.67
N LEU A 363 21.29 -53.30 -3.55
CA LEU A 363 22.61 -53.90 -3.78
C LEU A 363 23.04 -54.86 -2.67
N SER A 364 22.59 -54.63 -1.43
CA SER A 364 22.96 -55.43 -0.26
C SER A 364 22.23 -56.78 -0.27
N ASP A 365 20.91 -56.75 -0.42
CA ASP A 365 20.04 -57.94 -0.32
C ASP A 365 19.65 -58.52 -1.68
N LYS A 366 20.06 -57.86 -2.78
CA LYS A 366 19.87 -58.32 -4.18
C LYS A 366 18.41 -58.55 -4.56
N TYR A 367 17.55 -57.58 -4.26
CA TYR A 367 16.16 -57.57 -4.72
C TYR A 367 15.80 -56.26 -5.40
N SER A 368 14.80 -56.34 -6.26
CA SER A 368 14.19 -55.27 -7.01
C SER A 368 12.91 -54.81 -6.31
N ARG A 369 12.76 -53.50 -6.20
CA ARG A 369 11.62 -52.84 -5.58
C ARG A 369 11.00 -51.87 -6.57
N VAL A 370 9.68 -51.89 -6.67
CA VAL A 370 8.93 -50.83 -7.36
C VAL A 370 7.99 -50.18 -6.36
N TRP A 371 7.94 -48.86 -6.36
CA TRP A 371 6.96 -48.11 -5.59
C TRP A 371 6.26 -47.06 -6.44
N LEU A 372 4.98 -46.87 -6.16
CA LEU A 372 4.11 -45.85 -6.72
C LEU A 372 3.67 -44.93 -5.58
N ARG A 373 3.78 -43.62 -5.77
CA ARG A 373 3.28 -42.59 -4.86
C ARG A 373 2.28 -41.71 -5.60
N GLN A 374 1.16 -41.44 -4.94
CA GLN A 374 0.13 -40.50 -5.39
C GLN A 374 -0.13 -39.48 -4.29
N ASP A 375 0.14 -38.21 -4.57
CA ASP A 375 -0.21 -37.10 -3.69
C ASP A 375 -1.68 -36.70 -3.92
N ILE A 376 -2.41 -36.43 -2.84
CA ILE A 376 -3.84 -36.09 -2.82
C ILE A 376 -4.01 -34.78 -2.06
N GLY A 377 -4.13 -33.67 -2.80
CA GLY A 377 -4.17 -32.32 -2.20
C GLY A 377 -2.79 -31.92 -1.68
N SER A 378 -2.74 -31.17 -0.56
CA SER A 378 -1.49 -30.60 -0.03
C SER A 378 -0.88 -31.33 1.16
N ARG A 379 -1.57 -32.34 1.72
CA ARG A 379 -1.15 -33.00 2.97
C ARG A 379 -1.27 -34.51 3.00
N TRP A 380 -1.97 -35.12 2.03
CA TRP A 380 -2.18 -36.57 2.00
C TRP A 380 -1.40 -37.17 0.85
N HIS A 381 -0.82 -38.33 1.08
CA HIS A 381 -0.22 -39.11 0.01
C HIS A 381 -0.38 -40.61 0.25
N VAL A 382 -0.52 -41.36 -0.83
CA VAL A 382 -0.68 -42.82 -0.84
C VAL A 382 0.53 -43.44 -1.51
N ARG A 383 1.06 -44.49 -0.90
CA ARG A 383 2.20 -45.27 -1.40
C ARG A 383 1.79 -46.72 -1.60
N ALA A 384 2.18 -47.31 -2.71
CA ALA A 384 2.11 -48.75 -2.94
C ALA A 384 3.51 -49.24 -3.35
N GLN A 385 4.02 -50.27 -2.69
CA GLN A 385 5.34 -50.85 -2.96
C GLN A 385 5.22 -52.35 -3.18
N ARG A 386 5.99 -52.86 -4.15
CA ARG A 386 6.15 -54.28 -4.45
C ARG A 386 7.64 -54.62 -4.45
N ASP A 387 8.02 -55.55 -3.59
CA ASP A 387 9.36 -56.16 -3.59
C ASP A 387 9.25 -57.52 -4.32
N PHE A 388 9.94 -57.68 -5.45
CA PHE A 388 9.67 -58.77 -6.38
C PHE A 388 10.20 -60.13 -5.92
N GLU A 389 11.44 -60.18 -5.46
CA GLU A 389 12.16 -61.39 -5.09
C GLU A 389 11.68 -61.90 -3.73
N ILE A 390 11.33 -60.98 -2.82
CA ILE A 390 10.78 -61.27 -1.49
C ILE A 390 9.25 -61.45 -1.54
N LYS A 391 8.61 -61.09 -2.68
CA LYS A 391 7.15 -61.18 -2.95
C LYS A 391 6.26 -60.42 -1.97
N ARG A 392 6.77 -59.34 -1.37
CA ARG A 392 6.08 -58.52 -0.36
C ARG A 392 5.35 -57.33 -0.99
N ASN A 393 4.13 -57.04 -0.52
CA ASN A 393 3.39 -55.81 -0.87
C ASN A 393 3.27 -54.89 0.33
N GLU A 394 3.57 -53.61 0.16
CA GLU A 394 3.23 -52.61 1.19
C GLU A 394 2.34 -51.54 0.61
N PHE A 395 1.38 -51.10 1.42
CA PHE A 395 0.53 -49.95 1.17
C PHE A 395 0.67 -48.98 2.32
N GLY A 396 0.96 -47.72 2.01
CA GLY A 396 1.11 -46.63 2.97
C GLY A 396 0.09 -45.53 2.73
N LEU A 397 -0.57 -45.07 3.79
CA LEU A 397 -1.35 -43.84 3.77
C LEU A 397 -0.69 -42.83 4.71
N ALA A 398 -0.21 -41.72 4.15
CA ALA A 398 0.57 -40.74 4.87
C ALA A 398 -0.10 -39.37 4.94
N TYR A 399 0.12 -38.69 6.06
CA TYR A 399 -0.36 -37.35 6.35
C TYR A 399 0.77 -36.45 6.86
N ASP A 400 0.97 -35.32 6.18
CA ASP A 400 1.99 -34.33 6.52
C ASP A 400 1.48 -33.44 7.67
N LEU A 401 2.10 -33.59 8.84
CA LEU A 401 1.80 -32.76 10.02
C LEU A 401 2.36 -31.34 9.83
N ASN A 402 3.56 -31.24 9.27
CA ASN A 402 4.25 -30.01 8.87
C ASN A 402 5.34 -30.35 7.83
N ASN A 403 6.13 -29.36 7.40
CA ASN A 403 7.20 -29.56 6.39
C ASN A 403 8.37 -30.45 6.86
N TYR A 404 8.40 -30.85 8.13
CA TYR A 404 9.48 -31.62 8.73
C TYR A 404 9.03 -33.01 9.19
N LEU A 405 7.73 -33.28 9.27
CA LEU A 405 7.19 -34.47 9.93
C LEU A 405 5.95 -35.00 9.22
N THR A 406 5.99 -36.27 8.83
CA THR A 406 4.89 -37.04 8.23
C THR A 406 4.56 -38.24 9.12
N LEU A 407 3.27 -38.54 9.25
CA LEU A 407 2.78 -39.78 9.84
C LEU A 407 2.23 -40.69 8.73
N GLU A 408 2.79 -41.89 8.56
CA GLU A 408 2.38 -42.89 7.58
C GLU A 408 1.80 -44.11 8.29
N TYR A 409 0.60 -44.55 7.92
CA TYR A 409 0.04 -45.83 8.31
C TYR A 409 0.37 -46.86 7.23
N VAL A 410 1.15 -47.88 7.58
CA VAL A 410 1.64 -48.89 6.65
C VAL A 410 0.94 -50.22 6.90
N VAL A 411 0.51 -50.86 5.82
CA VAL A 411 -0.09 -52.19 5.80
C VAL A 411 0.70 -53.06 4.83
N ASN A 412 1.13 -54.21 5.32
CA ASN A 412 1.73 -55.28 4.53
C ASN A 412 0.81 -56.51 4.57
N ASP A 413 1.14 -57.55 3.81
CA ASP A 413 0.38 -58.80 3.73
C ASP A 413 0.22 -59.49 5.12
N ASP A 414 1.17 -59.28 6.05
CA ASP A 414 1.24 -59.98 7.34
C ASP A 414 1.11 -59.06 8.58
N ASP A 415 1.26 -57.74 8.44
CA ASP A 415 1.35 -56.82 9.59
C ASP A 415 0.92 -55.38 9.23
N ASN A 416 0.60 -54.58 10.24
CA ASN A 416 0.29 -53.15 10.10
C ASN A 416 0.94 -52.31 11.20
N TRP A 417 1.46 -51.14 10.83
CA TRP A 417 2.18 -50.28 11.77
C TRP A 417 2.05 -48.79 11.45
N LEU A 418 2.48 -47.97 12.39
CA LEU A 418 2.59 -46.53 12.21
C LEU A 418 4.06 -46.14 12.04
N ARG A 419 4.38 -45.45 10.96
CA ARG A 419 5.69 -44.90 10.65
C ARG A 419 5.67 -43.38 10.83
N LEU A 420 6.61 -42.87 11.61
CA LEU A 420 6.89 -41.45 11.70
C LEU A 420 8.10 -41.12 10.83
N ILE A 421 7.98 -40.17 9.90
CA ILE A 421 9.06 -39.77 8.98
C ILE A 421 9.42 -38.31 9.26
N GLY A 422 10.69 -38.06 9.56
CA GLY A 422 11.26 -36.72 9.70
C GLY A 422 12.13 -36.35 8.50
N TYR A 423 11.91 -35.20 7.90
CA TYR A 423 12.75 -34.66 6.81
C TYR A 423 13.81 -33.71 7.37
N ILE A 424 15.04 -33.80 6.83
CA ILE A 424 16.21 -33.01 7.25
C ILE A 424 16.67 -32.10 6.10
#